data_AF-A0A0D7BBS1-F1
#
_entry.id   AF-A0A0D7BBS1-F1
#
_cell.length_a   1.000
_cell.length_b   1.000
_cell.length_c   1.000
_cell.angle_alpha   90.00
_cell.angle_beta   90.00
_cell.angle_gamma   90.00
#
_symmetry.space_group_name_H-M   'P 1'
#
loop_
_entity.id
_entity.type
_entity.pdbx_description
1 polymer ?
#
loop_
_entity_poly.entity_id
_entity_poly.type
_entity_poly.pdbx_seq_one_letter_code
_entity_poly.pdbx_strand_id
1 'polypeptide(L)'
;MTDAQRPDFKAYAPLASRLSSTTTFTETLDELRDCFIYCAAPTDIDDPMLILNLVEVARDTLLHRGVRIQPAGSCPKHLQHHKDIYFSFLRNLKLKRGLFPGPSLQDKITRLTLPLIGTTLLRRSPRTYAATRSNNAMPPPRTIPFHPQPLPKRRALDAPRRLPDALVKRVCVRTTNHTADKLENTSENEDGVEDDDDGYDRNDRDKDENEGEDEEKGTRHKFVMKPLRGRFGISCGSTTSMYRRRV
;
A
#
# COMPACT_ATOMS: atom_id res chain seq x y z
N MET A 1 -26.56 27.50 -4.76
CA MET A 1 -25.53 26.45 -4.88
C MET A 1 -24.22 27.15 -4.60
N THR A 2 -23.64 26.89 -3.44
CA THR A 2 -22.35 27.46 -3.04
C THR A 2 -21.27 26.87 -3.93
N ASP A 3 -20.40 27.70 -4.48
CA ASP A 3 -19.18 27.25 -5.16
C ASP A 3 -18.41 26.32 -4.22
N ALA A 4 -18.53 25.01 -4.46
CA ALA A 4 -17.77 24.01 -3.74
C ALA A 4 -16.32 24.22 -4.14
N GLN A 5 -15.58 24.91 -3.27
CA GLN A 5 -14.18 25.25 -3.45
C GLN A 5 -13.42 23.97 -3.81
N ARG A 6 -12.97 23.91 -5.08
CA ARG A 6 -12.24 22.75 -5.59
C ARG A 6 -11.02 22.54 -4.68
N PRO A 7 -10.79 21.32 -4.19
CA PRO A 7 -9.69 21.06 -3.26
C PRO A 7 -8.37 21.37 -3.97
N ASP A 8 -7.68 22.41 -3.53
CA ASP A 8 -6.38 22.79 -4.09
C ASP A 8 -5.27 21.98 -3.39
N PHE A 9 -4.75 20.98 -4.10
CA PHE A 9 -3.66 20.13 -3.62
C PHE A 9 -2.26 20.69 -3.93
N LYS A 10 -2.12 21.91 -4.47
CA LYS A 10 -0.84 22.46 -4.95
C LYS A 10 0.25 22.56 -3.89
N ALA A 11 -0.10 22.53 -2.61
CA ALA A 11 0.84 22.66 -1.51
C ALA A 11 1.19 21.30 -0.87
N TYR A 12 1.91 20.43 -1.58
CA TYR A 12 2.34 19.11 -1.06
C TYR A 12 3.21 19.22 0.20
N ALA A 13 4.26 20.03 0.15
CA ALA A 13 5.26 20.15 1.22
C ALA A 13 4.66 20.52 2.59
N PRO A 14 3.77 21.54 2.70
CA PRO A 14 3.17 21.86 3.99
C PRO A 14 2.22 20.76 4.48
N LEU A 15 1.47 20.08 3.60
CA LEU A 15 0.60 18.96 4.00
C LEU A 15 1.41 17.78 4.52
N ALA A 16 2.50 17.42 3.85
CA ALA A 16 3.39 16.36 4.29
C ALA A 16 4.03 16.67 5.65
N SER A 17 4.48 17.91 5.85
CA SER A 17 5.02 18.38 7.14
C SER A 17 3.97 18.27 8.25
N ARG A 18 2.74 18.75 8.02
CA ARG A 18 1.64 18.66 8.99
C ARG A 18 1.21 17.21 9.29
N LEU A 19 1.22 16.32 8.30
CA LEU A 19 0.97 14.88 8.49
C LEU A 19 2.12 14.15 9.19
N SER A 20 3.33 14.68 9.17
CA SER A 20 4.46 14.15 9.93
C SER A 20 4.39 14.51 11.42
N SER A 21 3.68 15.58 11.75
CA SER A 21 3.45 16.02 13.13
C SER A 21 2.23 15.34 13.76
N THR A 22 2.37 14.82 14.97
CA THR A 22 1.28 14.16 15.70
C THR A 22 0.19 15.11 16.20
N THR A 23 0.51 16.38 16.40
CA THR A 23 -0.44 17.38 16.92
C THR A 23 -1.43 17.80 15.85
N THR A 24 -0.95 18.01 14.62
CA THR A 24 -1.76 18.43 13.46
C THR A 24 -2.24 17.27 12.60
N PHE A 25 -1.83 16.03 12.92
CA PHE A 25 -2.10 14.84 12.12
C PHE A 25 -3.59 14.65 11.83
N THR A 26 -4.43 14.71 12.86
CA THR A 26 -5.86 14.37 12.76
C THR A 26 -6.59 15.41 11.93
N GLU A 27 -6.34 16.69 12.19
CA GLU A 27 -6.92 17.81 11.44
C GLU A 27 -6.52 17.73 9.96
N THR A 28 -5.24 17.54 9.68
CA THR A 28 -4.74 17.48 8.30
C THR A 28 -5.27 16.26 7.54
N LEU A 29 -5.44 15.13 8.24
CA LEU A 29 -5.96 13.91 7.62
C LEU A 29 -7.47 13.98 7.39
N ASP A 30 -8.21 14.66 8.27
CA ASP A 30 -9.64 14.95 8.06
C ASP A 30 -9.83 15.99 6.94
N GLU A 31 -9.01 17.04 6.85
CA GLU A 31 -9.00 17.94 5.68
C GLU A 31 -8.78 17.16 4.38
N LEU A 32 -7.76 16.29 4.35
CA LEU A 32 -7.49 15.43 3.19
C LEU A 32 -8.68 14.51 2.87
N ARG A 33 -9.32 13.95 3.91
CA ARG A 33 -10.50 13.09 3.77
C ARG A 33 -11.67 13.85 3.17
N ASP A 34 -11.94 15.04 3.66
CA ASP A 34 -13.09 15.85 3.25
C ASP A 34 -12.89 16.34 1.81
N CYS A 35 -11.70 16.82 1.46
CA CYS A 35 -11.33 17.09 0.06
C CYS A 35 -11.58 15.87 -0.84
N PHE A 36 -11.15 14.68 -0.38
CA PHE A 36 -11.31 13.44 -1.13
C PHE A 36 -12.76 12.95 -1.23
N ILE A 37 -13.64 13.28 -0.26
CA ILE A 37 -15.07 12.92 -0.28
C ILE A 37 -15.79 13.62 -1.44
N TYR A 38 -15.38 14.83 -1.80
CA TYR A 38 -16.00 15.58 -2.90
C TYR A 38 -15.52 15.18 -4.30
N CYS A 39 -14.39 14.48 -4.44
CA CYS A 39 -13.95 13.97 -5.75
C CYS A 39 -14.93 12.90 -6.28
N ALA A 40 -15.58 13.17 -7.41
CA ALA A 40 -16.54 12.26 -8.05
C ALA A 40 -15.97 11.63 -9.33
N ALA A 41 -15.05 12.32 -10.01
CA ALA A 41 -14.42 11.90 -11.25
C ALA A 41 -12.89 11.85 -11.13
N PRO A 42 -12.19 11.05 -11.96
CA PRO A 42 -10.73 11.03 -12.01
C PRO A 42 -10.11 12.41 -12.29
N THR A 43 -10.80 13.25 -13.05
CA THR A 43 -10.39 14.62 -13.41
C THR A 43 -10.39 15.59 -12.25
N ASP A 44 -11.06 15.25 -11.14
CA ASP A 44 -11.11 16.10 -9.95
C ASP A 44 -9.81 16.02 -9.14
N ILE A 45 -8.97 15.03 -9.45
CA ILE A 45 -7.70 14.76 -8.78
C ILE A 45 -6.56 15.22 -9.69
N ASP A 46 -5.99 16.37 -9.39
CA ASP A 46 -4.92 16.95 -10.22
C ASP A 46 -3.63 16.09 -10.19
N ASP A 47 -3.25 15.58 -9.01
CA ASP A 47 -2.13 14.66 -8.86
C ASP A 47 -2.49 13.47 -7.94
N PRO A 48 -2.87 12.31 -8.52
CA PRO A 48 -3.22 11.14 -7.73
C PRO A 48 -2.02 10.51 -7.01
N MET A 49 -0.80 10.66 -7.54
CA MET A 49 0.41 10.11 -6.90
C MET A 49 0.72 10.86 -5.61
N LEU A 50 0.53 12.18 -5.62
CA LEU A 50 0.68 13.04 -4.46
C LEU A 50 -0.22 12.59 -3.30
N ILE A 51 -1.51 12.32 -3.54
CA ILE A 51 -2.43 11.80 -2.52
C ILE A 51 -1.91 10.48 -1.94
N LEU A 52 -1.48 9.54 -2.79
CA LEU A 52 -0.95 8.26 -2.32
C LEU A 52 0.34 8.41 -1.51
N ASN A 53 1.19 9.38 -1.85
CA ASN A 53 2.39 9.70 -1.07
C ASN A 53 2.04 10.32 0.29
N LEU A 54 1.03 11.19 0.38
CA LEU A 54 0.54 11.72 1.67
C LEU A 54 0.00 10.60 2.58
N VAL A 55 -0.69 9.60 2.01
CA VAL A 55 -1.14 8.41 2.75
C VAL A 55 0.02 7.58 3.28
N GLU A 56 1.12 7.49 2.52
CA GLU A 56 2.36 6.83 2.98
C GLU A 56 3.01 7.61 4.11
N VAL A 57 3.13 8.93 4.01
CA VAL A 57 3.62 9.78 5.11
C VAL A 57 2.77 9.56 6.36
N ALA A 58 1.44 9.61 6.25
CA ALA A 58 0.56 9.39 7.38
C ALA A 58 0.73 8.00 8.02
N ARG A 59 0.93 6.96 7.19
CA ARG A 59 1.22 5.60 7.64
C ARG A 59 2.54 5.54 8.41
N ASP A 60 3.59 6.14 7.87
CA ASP A 60 4.93 6.12 8.45
C ASP A 60 4.98 6.89 9.77
N THR A 61 4.26 8.03 9.85
CA THR A 61 4.08 8.78 11.11
C THR A 61 3.48 7.88 12.20
N LEU A 62 2.39 7.17 11.90
CA LEU A 62 1.75 6.27 12.86
C LEU A 62 2.67 5.11 13.28
N LEU A 63 3.37 4.50 12.32
CA LEU A 63 4.33 3.42 12.58
C LEU A 63 5.48 3.90 13.47
N HIS A 64 6.01 5.10 13.22
CA HIS A 64 7.09 5.71 14.00
C HIS A 64 6.67 5.98 15.46
N ARG A 65 5.37 6.26 15.68
CA ARG A 65 4.77 6.40 17.02
C ARG A 65 4.37 5.07 17.68
N GLY A 66 4.75 3.94 17.09
CA GLY A 66 4.48 2.61 17.64
C GLY A 66 3.05 2.11 17.40
N VAL A 67 2.27 2.76 16.53
CA VAL A 67 0.92 2.30 16.18
C VAL A 67 1.02 1.15 15.19
N ARG A 68 0.41 0.00 15.53
CA ARG A 68 0.32 -1.12 14.59
C ARG A 68 -0.84 -0.88 13.62
N ILE A 69 -0.51 -0.74 12.33
CA ILE A 69 -1.48 -0.55 11.23
C ILE A 69 -2.17 -1.88 10.91
N GLN A 70 -3.00 -2.35 11.84
CA GLN A 70 -3.89 -3.49 11.71
C GLN A 70 -5.18 -3.14 12.47
N PRO A 71 -6.38 -3.49 11.98
CA PRO A 71 -7.64 -3.16 12.66
C PRO A 71 -7.62 -3.61 14.14
N ALA A 72 -7.28 -4.87 14.39
CA ALA A 72 -7.12 -5.45 15.73
C ALA A 72 -5.69 -5.29 16.31
N GLY A 73 -4.84 -4.47 15.69
CA GLY A 73 -3.47 -4.23 16.16
C GLY A 73 -3.45 -3.42 17.45
N SER A 74 -2.50 -3.74 18.34
CA SER A 74 -2.23 -2.93 19.54
C SER A 74 -1.96 -1.46 19.16
N CYS A 75 -2.57 -0.55 19.91
CA CYS A 75 -2.43 0.89 19.75
C CYS A 75 -2.40 1.55 21.13
N PRO A 76 -1.48 2.50 21.38
CA PRO A 76 -1.55 3.34 22.57
C PRO A 76 -2.90 4.09 22.61
N LYS A 77 -3.52 4.19 23.80
CA LYS A 77 -4.86 4.78 23.96
C LYS A 77 -4.94 6.22 23.42
N HIS A 78 -3.88 7.01 23.62
CA HIS A 78 -3.82 8.41 23.17
C HIS A 78 -3.66 8.57 21.66
N LEU A 79 -3.29 7.51 20.91
CA LEU A 79 -3.19 7.51 19.45
C LEU A 79 -4.33 6.74 18.77
N GLN A 80 -5.28 6.23 19.55
CA GLN A 80 -6.40 5.45 19.02
C GLN A 80 -7.22 6.29 18.04
N HIS A 81 -7.45 7.56 18.35
CA HIS A 81 -8.17 8.48 17.47
C HIS A 81 -7.47 8.69 16.12
N HIS A 82 -6.15 8.92 16.12
CA HIS A 82 -5.34 9.02 14.90
C HIS A 82 -5.44 7.77 14.03
N LYS A 83 -5.39 6.59 14.67
CA LYS A 83 -5.57 5.31 14.01
C LYS A 83 -6.97 5.22 13.37
N ASP A 84 -8.02 5.57 14.10
CA ASP A 84 -9.39 5.46 13.62
C ASP A 84 -9.65 6.36 12.40
N ILE A 85 -9.17 7.60 12.42
CA ILE A 85 -9.26 8.52 11.26
C ILE A 85 -8.49 7.96 10.06
N TYR A 86 -7.27 7.47 10.27
CA TYR A 86 -6.48 6.84 9.20
C TYR A 86 -7.17 5.63 8.57
N PHE A 87 -7.76 4.76 9.39
CA PHE A 87 -8.53 3.62 8.90
C PHE A 87 -9.82 4.05 8.18
N SER A 88 -10.47 5.13 8.64
CA SER A 88 -11.60 5.74 7.94
C SER A 88 -11.20 6.24 6.55
N PHE A 89 -10.09 6.98 6.45
CA PHE A 89 -9.54 7.45 5.19
C PHE A 89 -9.20 6.30 4.23
N LEU A 90 -8.52 5.25 4.71
CA LEU A 90 -8.21 4.08 3.89
C LEU A 90 -9.46 3.39 3.33
N ARG A 91 -10.57 3.36 4.08
CA ARG A 91 -11.85 2.80 3.59
C ARG A 91 -12.40 3.64 2.44
N ASN A 92 -12.36 4.97 2.55
CA ASN A 92 -12.75 5.87 1.47
C ASN A 92 -11.85 5.68 0.24
N LEU A 93 -10.53 5.58 0.44
CA LEU A 93 -9.58 5.32 -0.65
C LEU A 93 -9.89 4.00 -1.39
N LYS A 94 -10.23 2.94 -0.63
CA LYS A 94 -10.63 1.65 -1.21
C LYS A 94 -11.93 1.73 -2.00
N LEU A 95 -12.93 2.45 -1.49
CA LEU A 95 -14.23 2.64 -2.17
C LEU A 95 -14.05 3.43 -3.47
N LYS A 96 -13.23 4.47 -3.43
CA LYS A 96 -12.94 5.36 -4.56
C LYS A 96 -11.75 4.92 -5.41
N ARG A 97 -11.35 3.65 -5.33
CA ARG A 97 -10.24 3.13 -6.16
C ARG A 97 -10.45 3.41 -7.65
N GLY A 98 -11.70 3.45 -8.13
CA GLY A 98 -12.02 3.71 -9.53
C GLY A 98 -11.63 5.11 -10.02
N LEU A 99 -11.33 6.06 -9.12
CA LEU A 99 -10.88 7.40 -9.47
C LEU A 99 -9.40 7.45 -9.91
N PHE A 100 -8.64 6.38 -9.70
CA PHE A 100 -7.20 6.37 -9.96
C PHE A 100 -6.90 5.60 -11.25
N PRO A 101 -6.61 6.30 -12.37
CA PRO A 101 -6.36 5.64 -13.64
C PRO A 101 -5.01 4.92 -13.65
N GLY A 102 -4.98 3.70 -14.17
CA GLY A 102 -3.74 2.98 -14.44
C GLY A 102 -3.37 1.91 -13.41
N PRO A 103 -2.71 0.82 -13.87
CA PRO A 103 -2.44 -0.35 -13.04
C PRO A 103 -1.46 -0.09 -11.90
N SER A 104 -0.51 0.83 -12.08
CA SER A 104 0.49 1.19 -11.06
C SER A 104 -0.15 1.84 -9.82
N LEU A 105 -1.08 2.78 -10.03
CA LEU A 105 -1.82 3.43 -8.95
C LEU A 105 -2.73 2.44 -8.23
N GLN A 106 -3.42 1.58 -8.98
CA GLN A 106 -4.27 0.52 -8.42
C GLN A 106 -3.48 -0.45 -7.54
N ASP A 107 -2.30 -0.87 -8.00
CA ASP A 107 -1.39 -1.72 -7.22
C ASP A 107 -0.92 -1.02 -5.94
N LYS A 108 -0.58 0.28 -6.03
CA LYS A 108 -0.23 1.09 -4.85
C LYS A 108 -1.40 1.21 -3.86
N ILE A 109 -2.62 1.50 -4.31
CA ILE A 109 -3.82 1.55 -3.46
C ILE A 109 -4.10 0.19 -2.83
N THR A 110 -3.95 -0.89 -3.59
CA THR A 110 -4.16 -2.26 -3.09
C THR A 110 -3.18 -2.58 -1.96
N ARG A 111 -1.91 -2.19 -2.11
CA ARG A 111 -0.90 -2.32 -1.04
C ARG A 111 -1.22 -1.47 0.19
N LEU A 112 -1.64 -0.21 -0.01
CA LEU A 112 -1.97 0.70 1.10
C LEU A 112 -3.23 0.28 1.86
N THR A 113 -4.20 -0.32 1.17
CA THR A 113 -5.47 -0.78 1.75
C THR A 113 -5.41 -2.23 2.26
N LEU A 114 -4.28 -2.93 2.07
CA LEU A 114 -4.03 -4.28 2.57
C LEU A 114 -4.31 -4.42 4.08
N PRO A 115 -3.94 -3.46 4.96
CA PRO A 115 -4.27 -3.52 6.38
C PRO A 115 -5.78 -3.66 6.66
N LEU A 116 -6.64 -3.11 5.79
CA LEU A 116 -8.10 -3.20 5.95
C LEU A 116 -8.63 -4.61 5.74
N ILE A 117 -7.95 -5.43 4.94
CA ILE A 117 -8.42 -6.77 4.56
C ILE A 117 -8.40 -7.71 5.79
N GLY A 118 -7.91 -7.23 6.94
CA GLY A 118 -8.07 -7.94 8.20
C GLY A 118 -7.47 -9.33 8.03
N THR A 119 -6.27 -9.40 7.44
CA THR A 119 -5.52 -10.63 7.46
C THR A 119 -5.10 -10.83 8.90
N THR A 120 -6.02 -11.33 9.71
CA THR A 120 -5.76 -12.45 10.59
C THR A 120 -5.18 -13.53 9.68
N LEU A 121 -3.93 -13.33 9.24
CA LEU A 121 -3.03 -14.44 9.08
C LEU A 121 -3.09 -15.04 10.47
N LEU A 122 -3.98 -16.04 10.60
CA LEU A 122 -3.96 -17.07 11.61
C LEU A 122 -2.48 -17.28 11.78
N ARG A 123 -1.94 -16.67 12.85
CA ARG A 123 -0.57 -16.84 13.24
C ARG A 123 -0.55 -18.34 13.41
N ARG A 124 -0.05 -19.05 12.38
CA ARG A 124 0.20 -20.48 12.45
C ARG A 124 1.21 -20.49 13.57
N SER A 125 0.70 -20.65 14.79
CA SER A 125 1.50 -20.73 15.98
C SER A 125 2.58 -21.68 15.57
N PRO A 126 3.87 -21.28 15.60
CA PRO A 126 4.92 -22.22 15.31
C PRO A 126 4.63 -23.36 16.25
N ARG A 127 4.17 -24.48 15.70
CA ARG A 127 3.74 -25.63 16.47
C ARG A 127 5.03 -26.00 17.18
N THR A 128 5.14 -25.56 18.41
CA THR A 128 6.24 -25.88 19.28
C THR A 128 6.05 -27.36 19.46
N TYR A 129 6.71 -28.13 18.60
CA TYR A 129 7.16 -29.46 18.98
C TYR A 129 8.03 -29.16 20.20
N ALA A 130 7.40 -29.18 21.36
CA ALA A 130 8.08 -29.23 22.63
C ALA A 130 8.90 -30.51 22.55
N ALA A 131 10.13 -30.37 22.07
CA ALA A 131 11.19 -31.29 22.38
C ALA A 131 11.35 -31.17 23.88
N THR A 132 10.63 -32.03 24.60
CA THR A 132 10.79 -32.29 26.02
C THR A 132 12.23 -32.72 26.23
N ARG A 133 13.12 -31.74 26.42
CA ARG A 133 14.46 -31.96 26.94
C ARG A 133 14.32 -32.22 28.43
N SER A 134 13.78 -33.41 28.74
CA SER A 134 13.77 -33.97 30.08
C SER A 134 15.18 -34.48 30.37
N ASN A 135 15.90 -33.76 31.21
CA ASN A 135 17.19 -34.19 31.77
C ASN A 135 16.97 -35.23 32.87
N ASN A 136 16.38 -36.39 32.57
CA ASN A 136 16.44 -37.54 33.46
C ASN A 136 16.25 -38.85 32.70
N ALA A 137 17.28 -39.70 32.82
CA ALA A 137 17.32 -41.14 32.55
C ALA A 137 16.90 -41.60 31.15
N MET A 138 17.91 -42.08 30.40
CA MET A 138 17.76 -42.93 29.23
C MET A 138 16.95 -44.19 29.61
N PRO A 139 15.73 -44.39 29.07
CA PRO A 139 15.06 -45.67 29.17
C PRO A 139 15.69 -46.62 28.13
N PRO A 140 15.82 -47.92 28.44
CA PRO A 140 16.37 -48.90 27.51
C PRO A 140 15.51 -48.99 26.24
N PRO A 141 16.09 -49.40 25.10
CA PRO A 141 15.38 -49.51 23.84
C PRO A 141 14.32 -50.59 23.96
N ARG A 142 13.06 -50.17 24.12
CA ARG A 142 11.93 -51.07 23.90
C ARG A 142 11.80 -51.29 22.40
N THR A 143 12.17 -52.48 21.97
CA THR A 143 11.72 -53.10 20.72
C THR A 143 10.20 -53.07 20.71
N ILE A 144 9.64 -52.02 20.10
CA ILE A 144 8.21 -51.97 19.78
C ILE A 144 8.04 -52.89 18.57
N PRO A 145 7.23 -53.97 18.66
CA PRO A 145 6.86 -54.74 17.50
C PRO A 145 6.17 -53.79 16.52
N PHE A 146 6.71 -53.70 15.31
CA PHE A 146 6.06 -53.02 14.20
C PHE A 146 4.68 -53.65 14.02
N HIS A 147 3.65 -53.02 14.58
CA HIS A 147 2.28 -53.31 14.24
C HIS A 147 1.98 -52.47 12.99
N PRO A 148 1.85 -53.09 11.79
CA PRO A 148 1.45 -52.36 10.61
C PRO A 148 0.04 -51.83 10.87
N GLN A 149 -0.07 -50.51 11.07
CA GLN A 149 -1.38 -49.88 11.07
C GLN A 149 -1.95 -49.94 9.65
N PRO A 150 -3.19 -50.43 9.47
CA PRO A 150 -3.85 -50.41 8.18
C PRO A 150 -4.06 -48.95 7.77
N LEU A 151 -3.45 -48.58 6.64
CA LEU A 151 -3.63 -47.29 6.00
C LEU A 151 -5.13 -46.99 5.87
N PRO A 152 -5.59 -45.78 6.26
CA PRO A 152 -6.98 -45.39 6.04
C PRO A 152 -7.26 -45.45 4.54
N LYS A 153 -8.22 -46.29 4.16
CA LYS A 153 -8.71 -46.42 2.79
C LYS A 153 -9.07 -45.02 2.28
N ARG A 154 -8.24 -44.50 1.37
CA ARG A 154 -8.52 -43.30 0.60
C ARG A 154 -9.89 -43.52 -0.06
N ARG A 155 -10.93 -42.83 0.43
CA ARG A 155 -12.16 -42.68 -0.33
C ARG A 155 -11.77 -42.05 -1.65
N ALA A 156 -12.04 -42.78 -2.74
CA ALA A 156 -11.90 -42.27 -4.08
C ALA A 156 -12.69 -40.97 -4.15
N LEU A 157 -11.99 -39.86 -4.40
CA LEU A 157 -12.62 -38.61 -4.76
C LEU A 157 -13.40 -38.87 -6.04
N ASP A 158 -14.71 -38.66 -5.94
CA ASP A 158 -15.63 -38.68 -7.05
C ASP A 158 -15.06 -37.90 -8.24
N ALA A 159 -15.23 -38.50 -9.41
CA ALA A 159 -14.85 -37.93 -10.69
C ALA A 159 -15.40 -36.49 -10.85
N PRO A 160 -14.65 -35.59 -11.50
CA PRO A 160 -15.16 -34.27 -11.83
C PRO A 160 -16.38 -34.42 -12.75
N ARG A 161 -17.56 -34.04 -12.23
CA ARG A 161 -18.75 -33.87 -13.06
C ARG A 161 -18.42 -32.84 -14.14
N ARG A 162 -18.42 -33.31 -15.39
CA ARG A 162 -18.44 -32.46 -16.59
C ARG A 162 -19.55 -31.44 -16.42
N LEU A 163 -19.19 -30.17 -16.36
CA LEU A 163 -20.14 -29.07 -16.56
C LEU A 163 -20.65 -29.16 -18.01
N PRO A 164 -21.95 -28.99 -18.26
CA PRO A 164 -22.48 -28.95 -19.61
C PRO A 164 -21.96 -27.71 -20.33
N ASP A 165 -21.41 -27.93 -21.52
CA ASP A 165 -21.17 -26.92 -22.54
C ASP A 165 -22.49 -26.24 -22.91
N ALA A 166 -22.79 -25.13 -22.25
CA ALA A 166 -23.91 -24.28 -22.60
C ALA A 166 -23.44 -22.82 -22.64
N LEU A 167 -23.31 -22.32 -23.87
CA LEU A 167 -23.40 -20.91 -24.24
C LEU A 167 -22.33 -19.95 -23.70
N VAL A 168 -21.09 -20.14 -24.14
CA VAL A 168 -20.22 -18.99 -24.40
C VAL A 168 -20.70 -18.33 -25.68
N LYS A 169 -21.64 -17.38 -25.55
CA LYS A 169 -21.92 -16.41 -26.61
C LYS A 169 -20.62 -15.62 -26.85
N ARG A 170 -19.99 -15.92 -27.98
CA ARG A 170 -18.95 -15.11 -28.61
C ARG A 170 -19.45 -13.68 -28.75
N VAL A 171 -18.94 -12.77 -27.93
CA VAL A 171 -18.90 -11.36 -28.30
C VAL A 171 -17.58 -11.17 -29.04
N CYS A 172 -17.64 -11.23 -30.36
CA CYS A 172 -16.58 -10.72 -31.23
C CYS A 172 -16.51 -9.21 -31.02
N VAL A 173 -15.59 -8.74 -30.20
CA VAL A 173 -15.19 -7.33 -30.23
C VAL A 173 -14.32 -7.16 -31.47
N ARG A 174 -14.89 -6.54 -32.50
CA ARG A 174 -14.19 -6.02 -33.66
C ARG A 174 -13.09 -5.06 -33.16
N THR A 175 -11.84 -5.47 -33.23
CA THR A 175 -10.70 -4.56 -33.24
C THR A 175 -10.62 -3.95 -34.63
N THR A 176 -11.19 -2.76 -34.80
CA THR A 176 -10.87 -1.92 -35.97
C THR A 176 -9.52 -1.27 -35.72
N ASN A 177 -8.51 -1.80 -36.39
CA ASN A 177 -7.27 -1.10 -36.65
C ASN A 177 -7.58 0.15 -37.49
N HIS A 178 -7.35 1.33 -36.93
CA HIS A 178 -7.13 2.57 -37.67
C HIS A 178 -5.71 3.03 -37.28
N THR A 179 -4.71 2.82 -38.15
CA THR A 179 -4.17 3.85 -39.07
C THR A 179 -3.80 5.11 -38.29
N ALA A 180 -2.56 5.28 -37.82
CA ALA A 180 -1.42 5.73 -38.62
C ALA A 180 -1.75 6.97 -39.47
N ASP A 181 -1.60 8.14 -38.85
CA ASP A 181 -1.31 9.45 -39.43
C ASP A 181 -0.70 10.23 -38.25
N LYS A 182 0.61 10.49 -38.15
CA LYS A 182 1.48 11.35 -38.97
C LYS A 182 0.84 12.68 -39.31
N LEU A 183 0.84 13.60 -38.34
CA LEU A 183 0.99 15.03 -38.60
C LEU A 183 1.91 15.64 -37.56
N GLU A 184 3.14 15.92 -38.03
CA GLU A 184 3.97 17.00 -37.55
C GLU A 184 3.17 18.30 -37.69
N ASN A 185 3.16 19.15 -36.66
CA ASN A 185 2.89 20.58 -36.81
C ASN A 185 3.65 21.33 -35.72
N THR A 186 4.88 21.66 -36.08
CA THR A 186 5.59 22.86 -35.67
C THR A 186 4.75 24.07 -36.08
N SER A 187 4.29 24.87 -35.12
CA SER A 187 3.95 26.27 -35.36
C SER A 187 4.71 27.12 -34.35
N GLU A 188 5.79 27.69 -34.86
CA GLU A 188 6.46 28.86 -34.31
C GLU A 188 5.44 29.99 -34.24
N ASN A 189 5.11 30.45 -33.03
CA ASN A 189 4.52 31.77 -32.80
C ASN A 189 5.52 32.52 -31.93
N GLU A 190 6.48 33.13 -32.61
CA GLU A 190 7.10 34.36 -32.16
C GLU A 190 6.05 35.46 -32.34
N ASP A 191 5.62 36.09 -31.26
CA ASP A 191 5.18 37.48 -31.31
C ASP A 191 5.38 38.09 -29.94
N GLY A 192 6.27 39.08 -29.93
CA GLY A 192 6.69 39.82 -28.76
C GLY A 192 5.59 40.75 -28.25
N VAL A 193 5.57 40.89 -26.94
CA VAL A 193 5.05 42.07 -26.27
C VAL A 193 6.11 42.47 -25.25
N GLU A 194 6.92 43.44 -25.65
CA GLU A 194 7.72 44.27 -24.74
C GLU A 194 6.73 45.26 -24.11
N ASP A 195 6.39 45.07 -22.84
CA ASP A 195 5.75 46.11 -22.04
C ASP A 195 6.79 46.61 -21.03
N ASP A 196 7.36 47.75 -21.38
CA ASP A 196 7.97 48.73 -20.48
C ASP A 196 6.93 49.28 -19.50
N ASP A 197 7.21 49.25 -18.20
CA ASP A 197 6.80 50.19 -17.12
C ASP A 197 6.73 49.43 -15.79
N ASP A 198 7.02 49.97 -14.63
CA ASP A 198 7.58 51.23 -14.15
C ASP A 198 8.03 50.94 -12.72
N GLY A 199 9.22 51.42 -12.36
CA GLY A 199 9.79 51.18 -11.04
C GLY A 199 8.95 51.77 -9.92
N TYR A 200 8.65 50.95 -8.91
CA TYR A 200 8.40 51.43 -7.56
C TYR A 200 9.54 51.02 -6.63
N ASP A 201 10.39 52.03 -6.43
CA ASP A 201 11.28 52.24 -5.32
C ASP A 201 10.51 52.30 -3.98
N ARG A 202 11.23 51.99 -2.89
CA ARG A 202 10.90 52.11 -1.46
C ARG A 202 9.93 51.10 -0.85
N ASN A 203 10.52 50.17 -0.10
CA ASN A 203 10.57 50.38 1.36
C ASN A 203 11.72 49.58 1.98
N ASP A 204 12.80 50.31 2.28
CA ASP A 204 13.59 50.10 3.49
C ASP A 204 12.65 49.99 4.68
N ARG A 205 12.60 48.81 5.29
CA ARG A 205 12.11 48.65 6.65
C ARG A 205 13.04 47.70 7.37
N ASP A 206 13.97 48.32 8.10
CA ASP A 206 14.41 47.99 9.45
C ASP A 206 14.21 46.51 9.83
N LYS A 207 15.29 45.73 9.82
CA LYS A 207 16.16 45.56 10.99
C LYS A 207 15.40 44.88 12.13
N ASP A 208 15.52 43.55 12.17
CA ASP A 208 15.55 42.81 13.42
C ASP A 208 16.62 41.71 13.31
N GLU A 209 17.78 42.05 13.86
CA GLU A 209 18.83 41.12 14.24
C GLU A 209 18.26 40.22 15.33
N ASN A 210 17.98 38.96 15.02
CA ASN A 210 17.82 37.94 16.04
C ASN A 210 18.78 36.79 15.74
N GLU A 211 20.00 36.94 16.27
CA GLU A 211 21.01 35.90 16.41
C GLU A 211 20.49 34.86 17.41
N GLY A 212 20.02 33.74 16.87
CA GLY A 212 19.72 32.52 17.62
C GLY A 212 20.36 31.34 16.90
N GLU A 213 21.69 31.27 16.97
CA GLU A 213 22.47 30.13 16.53
C GLU A 213 22.25 28.95 17.48
N ASP A 214 21.37 28.02 17.09
CA ASP A 214 21.41 26.65 17.60
C ASP A 214 21.84 25.72 16.45
N GLU A 215 23.16 25.56 16.30
CA GLU A 215 23.78 24.52 15.47
C GLU A 215 23.44 23.12 16.02
N GLU A 216 22.23 22.63 15.78
CA GLU A 216 21.95 21.21 15.97
C GLU A 216 22.51 20.44 14.76
N LYS A 217 23.75 19.96 14.92
CA LYS A 217 24.43 19.05 14.00
C LYS A 217 23.61 17.77 13.84
N GLY A 218 22.66 17.81 12.91
CA GLY A 218 21.89 16.66 12.45
C GLY A 218 22.83 15.63 11.83
N THR A 219 23.27 14.67 12.66
CA THR A 219 23.90 13.43 12.20
C THR A 219 22.99 12.77 11.18
N ARG A 220 23.32 12.93 9.89
CA ARG A 220 22.71 12.20 8.77
C ARG A 220 22.99 10.72 8.97
N HIS A 221 22.10 10.06 9.71
CA HIS A 221 22.17 8.64 9.96
C HIS A 221 21.88 7.93 8.64
N LYS A 222 22.93 7.54 7.91
CA LYS A 222 22.83 6.69 6.73
C LYS A 222 22.21 5.36 7.18
N PHE A 223 20.91 5.19 6.98
CA PHE A 223 20.22 3.92 7.16
C PHE A 223 20.70 2.95 6.09
N VAL A 224 21.73 2.16 6.43
CA VAL A 224 22.08 0.97 5.66
C VAL A 224 20.98 -0.05 5.91
N MET A 225 19.99 -0.10 5.01
CA MET A 225 19.00 -1.18 5.00
C MET A 225 19.75 -2.51 4.78
N LYS A 226 19.92 -3.27 5.86
CA LYS A 226 20.41 -4.64 5.75
C LYS A 226 19.39 -5.44 4.93
N PRO A 227 19.78 -6.07 3.81
CA PRO A 227 18.86 -6.90 3.05
C PRO A 227 18.35 -8.01 3.96
N LEU A 228 17.03 -8.09 4.10
CA LEU A 228 16.36 -9.17 4.81
C LEU A 228 16.77 -10.47 4.10
N ARG A 229 17.65 -11.25 4.74
CA ARG A 229 17.98 -12.63 4.34
C ARG A 229 16.76 -13.53 4.61
N GLY A 230 15.65 -13.26 3.94
CA GLY A 230 14.51 -14.15 3.85
C GLY A 230 14.83 -15.21 2.83
N ARG A 231 15.26 -16.40 3.29
CA ARG A 231 15.25 -17.61 2.48
C ARG A 231 13.78 -17.96 2.18
N PHE A 232 13.20 -17.35 1.15
CA PHE A 232 12.00 -17.86 0.52
C PHE A 232 12.41 -19.09 -0.31
N GLY A 233 12.54 -20.22 0.39
CA GLY A 233 12.63 -21.52 -0.28
C GLY A 233 11.29 -21.82 -0.92
N ILE A 234 11.12 -21.45 -2.18
CA ILE A 234 10.04 -21.98 -3.03
C ILE A 234 10.41 -23.44 -3.29
N SER A 235 9.84 -24.37 -2.52
CA SER A 235 9.99 -25.79 -2.78
C SER A 235 9.14 -26.16 -4.00
N CYS A 236 9.74 -26.17 -5.18
CA CYS A 236 9.16 -26.82 -6.35
C CYS A 236 9.16 -28.34 -6.10
N GLY A 237 8.04 -28.86 -5.60
CA GLY A 237 7.81 -30.29 -5.51
C GLY A 237 7.50 -30.85 -6.88
N SER A 238 8.52 -31.25 -7.63
CA SER A 238 8.38 -32.02 -8.86
C SER A 238 8.01 -33.47 -8.54
N THR A 239 6.71 -33.76 -8.44
CA THR A 239 6.23 -35.15 -8.41
C THR A 239 6.12 -35.70 -9.83
N THR A 240 7.25 -36.03 -10.46
CA THR A 240 7.28 -36.95 -11.60
C THR A 240 7.11 -38.38 -11.08
N SER A 241 5.86 -38.82 -10.98
CA SER A 241 5.52 -40.23 -10.74
C SER A 241 5.53 -40.98 -12.08
N MET A 242 6.65 -41.61 -12.43
CA MET A 242 6.72 -42.57 -13.53
C MET A 242 6.23 -43.93 -13.03
N TYR A 243 4.99 -44.30 -13.34
CA TYR A 243 4.56 -45.69 -13.23
C TYR A 243 5.09 -46.48 -14.42
N ARG A 244 6.11 -47.32 -14.18
CA ARG A 244 6.49 -48.41 -15.10
C ARG A 244 5.41 -49.49 -15.05
N ARG A 245 4.70 -49.69 -16.16
CA ARG A 245 3.95 -50.93 -16.44
C ARG A 245 4.97 -52.05 -16.65
N ARG A 246 4.91 -53.11 -15.83
CA ARG A 246 5.46 -54.42 -16.20
C ARG A 246 4.37 -55.22 -16.92
N VAL A 247 4.85 -55.97 -17.91
CA VAL A 247 4.17 -56.81 -18.91
C VAL A 247 3.14 -57.74 -18.28
#